data_AF-A0A831KV49-F1
#
_entry.id   AF-A0A831KV49-F1
#
_cell.length_a   1.000
_cell.length_b   1.000
_cell.length_c   1.000
_cell.angle_alpha   90.00
_cell.angle_beta   90.00
_cell.angle_gamma   90.00
#
_symmetry.space_group_name_H-M   'P 1'
#
loop_
_entity.id
_entity.type
_entity.pdbx_description
1 polymer ?
#
loop_
_entity_poly.entity_id
_entity_poly.type
_entity_poly.pdbx_seq_one_letter_code
_entity_poly.pdbx_strand_id
1 'polypeptide(L)'
;MNYKDYKDKDRGIIKIILIIIIVIVILSLLKINLRNIYENELVRANFIFVWEIILVIFDWFKYIWENYIKNPALFVWERFFIDIIWNILSNSNIST
;
A
#
# COMPACT_ATOMS: atom_id res chain seq x y z
N MET A 1 0.33 4.66 39.19
CA MET A 1 0.74 3.60 38.24
C MET A 1 -0.41 3.43 37.24
N ASN A 2 -0.23 3.80 35.97
CA ASN A 2 -1.33 3.91 34.98
C ASN A 2 -1.31 2.69 34.03
N TYR A 3 -2.46 2.04 33.83
CA TYR A 3 -2.62 0.68 33.30
C TYR A 3 -2.96 0.62 31.79
N LYS A 4 -2.53 1.60 31.00
CA LYS A 4 -2.81 1.65 29.57
C LYS A 4 -1.55 1.36 28.74
N ASP A 5 -1.09 0.12 28.71
CA ASP A 5 -0.06 -0.26 27.75
C ASP A 5 -0.08 -1.75 27.33
N TYR A 6 -1.22 -2.21 26.83
CA TYR A 6 -1.29 -3.46 26.06
C TYR A 6 -2.20 -3.27 24.86
N LYS A 7 -1.66 -2.74 23.76
CA LYS A 7 -2.37 -2.79 22.48
C LYS A 7 -1.44 -3.02 21.30
N ASP A 8 -1.75 -4.09 20.58
CA ASP A 8 -1.54 -4.28 19.13
C ASP A 8 -0.17 -4.73 18.60
N LYS A 9 0.61 -5.54 19.33
CA LYS A 9 1.74 -6.27 18.70
C LYS A 9 1.27 -7.45 17.82
N ASP A 10 0.26 -8.20 18.24
CA ASP A 10 -0.13 -9.46 17.57
C ASP A 10 -0.89 -9.25 16.25
N ARG A 11 -1.53 -8.08 16.06
CA ARG A 11 -2.21 -7.76 14.78
C ARG A 11 -1.23 -7.52 13.63
N GLY A 12 0.02 -7.13 13.93
CA GLY A 12 1.02 -6.84 12.92
C GLY A 12 1.40 -8.07 12.10
N ILE A 13 1.56 -9.22 12.76
CA ILE A 13 2.01 -10.46 12.13
C ILE A 13 0.94 -11.01 11.17
N ILE A 14 -0.32 -11.06 11.60
CA ILE A 14 -1.45 -11.49 10.74
C ILE A 14 -1.54 -10.60 9.49
N LYS A 15 -1.38 -9.29 9.63
CA LYS A 15 -1.46 -8.34 8.52
C LYS A 15 -0.34 -8.57 7.50
N ILE A 16 0.87 -8.87 7.96
CA ILE A 16 2.01 -9.18 7.08
C ILE A 16 1.77 -10.47 6.30
N ILE A 17 1.29 -11.54 6.97
CA ILE A 17 0.99 -12.82 6.30
C ILE A 17 -0.07 -12.61 5.20
N LEU A 18 -1.12 -11.83 5.48
CA LEU A 18 -2.15 -11.51 4.51
C LEU A 18 -1.59 -10.75 3.30
N ILE A 19 -0.71 -9.77 3.54
CA ILE A 19 -0.03 -9.02 2.47
C ILE A 19 0.82 -9.96 1.60
N ILE A 20 1.59 -10.87 2.21
CA ILE A 20 2.42 -11.83 1.47
C ILE A 20 1.54 -12.71 0.57
N ILE A 21 0.40 -13.20 1.07
CA ILE A 21 -0.55 -14.00 0.27
C ILE A 21 -1.05 -13.18 -0.93
N ILE A 22 -1.47 -11.93 -0.72
CA ILE A 22 -1.94 -11.06 -1.80
C ILE A 22 -0.84 -10.81 -2.83
N VAL A 23 0.39 -10.54 -2.40
CA VAL A 23 1.53 -10.36 -3.30
C VAL A 23 1.78 -11.61 -4.15
N ILE A 24 1.75 -12.80 -3.55
CA ILE A 24 1.90 -14.06 -4.29
C ILE A 24 0.79 -14.23 -5.34
N VAL A 25 -0.47 -13.91 -4.99
CA VAL A 25 -1.60 -13.96 -5.93
C VAL A 25 -1.38 -12.99 -7.10
N ILE A 26 -0.99 -11.75 -6.83
CA ILE A 26 -0.71 -10.75 -7.86
C ILE A 26 0.42 -11.21 -8.77
N LEU A 27 1.54 -11.70 -8.22
CA LEU A 27 2.66 -12.23 -8.99
C LEU A 27 2.24 -13.43 -9.87
N SER A 28 1.35 -14.27 -9.35
CA SER A 28 0.78 -15.39 -10.11
C SER A 28 -0.10 -14.90 -11.27
N LEU A 29 -0.93 -13.88 -11.07
CA LEU A 29 -1.72 -13.24 -12.14
C LEU A 29 -0.83 -12.62 -13.22
N LEU A 30 0.33 -12.08 -12.83
CA LEU A 30 1.35 -11.56 -13.74
C LEU A 30 2.18 -12.66 -14.43
N LYS A 31 1.84 -13.93 -14.21
CA LYS A 31 2.54 -15.12 -14.75
C LYS A 31 4.01 -15.19 -14.33
N ILE A 32 4.38 -14.55 -13.22
CA ILE A 32 5.74 -14.60 -12.68
C ILE A 32 5.89 -15.90 -11.90
N ASN A 33 6.78 -16.78 -12.37
CA ASN A 33 7.09 -18.03 -11.68
C ASN A 33 8.27 -17.83 -10.70
N LEU A 34 7.94 -17.75 -9.41
CA LEU A 34 8.92 -17.58 -8.33
C LEU A 34 9.95 -18.72 -8.26
N ARG A 35 9.56 -19.95 -8.60
CA ARG A 35 10.46 -21.10 -8.64
C ARG A 35 11.52 -20.92 -9.72
N ASN A 36 11.10 -20.51 -10.92
CA ASN A 36 12.02 -20.27 -12.04
C ASN A 36 13.02 -19.15 -11.74
N ILE A 37 12.61 -18.11 -10.99
CA ILE A 37 13.50 -17.04 -10.54
C ILE A 37 14.53 -17.57 -9.54
N TYR A 38 14.12 -18.45 -8.63
CA TYR A 38 15.03 -19.00 -7.63
C TYR A 38 16.05 -19.98 -8.22
N GLU A 39 15.58 -20.89 -9.07
CA GLU A 39 16.38 -21.99 -9.65
C GLU A 39 17.38 -21.50 -10.74
N ASN A 40 17.11 -20.38 -11.40
CA ASN A 40 17.98 -19.83 -12.44
C ASN A 40 18.84 -18.67 -11.91
N GLU A 41 20.16 -18.87 -11.83
CA GLU A 41 21.09 -17.90 -11.25
C GLU A 41 21.15 -16.56 -12.00
N LEU A 42 21.06 -16.59 -13.33
CA LEU A 42 21.09 -15.38 -14.16
C LEU A 42 19.80 -14.56 -14.00
N VAL A 43 18.65 -15.25 -14.01
CA VAL A 43 17.36 -14.60 -13.78
C VAL A 43 17.32 -14.02 -12.36
N ARG A 44 17.82 -14.75 -11.37
CA ARG A 44 17.94 -14.29 -9.98
C ARG A 44 18.79 -13.02 -9.87
N ALA A 45 19.96 -12.99 -10.50
CA ALA A 45 20.86 -11.83 -10.48
C ALA A 45 20.22 -10.59 -11.12
N ASN A 46 19.61 -10.77 -12.31
CA ASN A 46 18.91 -9.68 -12.98
C ASN A 46 17.69 -9.18 -12.18
N PHE A 47 16.94 -10.10 -11.55
CA PHE A 47 15.81 -9.75 -10.71
C PHE A 47 16.25 -8.95 -9.47
N ILE A 48 17.33 -9.37 -8.79
CA ILE A 48 17.90 -8.63 -7.66
C ILE A 48 18.29 -7.21 -8.09
N PHE A 49 18.99 -7.07 -9.21
CA PHE A 49 19.39 -5.76 -9.73
C PHE A 49 18.18 -4.84 -9.99
N VAL A 50 17.14 -5.35 -10.66
CA VAL A 50 15.90 -4.59 -10.91
C VAL A 50 15.18 -4.28 -9.60
N TRP A 51 15.14 -5.22 -8.66
CA TRP A 51 14.49 -5.06 -7.37
C TRP A 51 15.16 -3.98 -6.52
N GLU A 52 16.49 -3.94 -6.48
CA GLU A 52 17.24 -2.89 -5.77
C GLU A 52 16.92 -1.50 -6.32
N ILE A 53 16.83 -1.35 -7.65
CA ILE A 53 16.44 -0.08 -8.27
C ILE A 53 15.00 0.30 -7.89
N ILE A 54 14.06 -0.65 -7.91
CA ILE A 54 12.67 -0.42 -7.52
C ILE A 54 12.59 0.03 -6.07
N LEU A 55 13.32 -0.61 -5.15
CA LEU A 55 13.33 -0.23 -3.74
C LEU A 55 13.84 1.20 -3.55
N VAL A 56 14.93 1.56 -4.21
CA VAL A 56 15.47 2.93 -4.15
C VAL A 56 14.43 3.93 -4.66
N ILE A 57 13.84 3.71 -5.84
CA ILE A 57 12.81 4.59 -6.41
C ILE A 57 11.60 4.70 -5.48
N PHE A 58 11.17 3.60 -4.88
CA PHE A 58 10.05 3.56 -3.96
C PHE A 58 10.32 4.38 -2.70
N ASP A 59 11.53 4.30 -2.14
CA ASP A 59 11.92 5.09 -0.97
C ASP A 59 11.94 6.59 -1.29
N TRP A 60 12.48 6.97 -2.46
CA TRP A 60 12.42 8.34 -2.97
C TRP A 60 10.98 8.83 -3.14
N PHE A 61 10.13 8.01 -3.78
CA PHE A 61 8.72 8.32 -3.96
C PHE A 61 8.00 8.49 -2.63
N LYS A 62 8.24 7.59 -1.68
CA LYS A 62 7.67 7.65 -0.33
C LYS A 62 8.09 8.91 0.39
N TYR A 63 9.37 9.30 0.29
CA TYR A 63 9.86 10.55 0.85
C TYR A 63 9.12 11.76 0.23
N ILE A 64 8.99 11.79 -1.09
CA ILE A 64 8.28 12.88 -1.78
C ILE A 64 6.81 12.92 -1.34
N TRP A 65 6.15 11.76 -1.29
CA TRP A 65 4.77 11.62 -0.87
C TRP A 65 4.57 12.17 0.54
N GLU A 66 5.33 11.65 1.52
CA GLU A 66 5.14 12.01 2.92
C GLU A 66 5.45 13.49 3.21
N ASN A 67 6.44 14.08 2.54
CA ASN A 67 6.90 15.43 2.86
C ASN A 67 6.20 16.53 2.05
N TYR A 68 5.78 16.24 0.82
CA TYR A 68 5.29 17.27 -0.10
C TYR A 68 3.88 17.04 -0.60
N ILE A 69 3.48 15.79 -0.86
CA ILE A 69 2.21 15.50 -1.56
C ILE A 69 1.09 15.14 -0.59
N LYS A 70 1.39 14.46 0.52
CA LYS A 70 0.39 13.89 1.43
C LYS A 70 -0.56 14.94 1.99
N ASN A 71 -0.05 16.02 2.56
CA ASN A 71 -0.88 17.08 3.14
C ASN A 71 -1.80 17.76 2.12
N PRO A 72 -1.32 18.24 0.96
CA PRO A 72 -2.21 18.81 -0.05
C PRO A 72 -3.18 17.76 -0.63
N ALA A 73 -2.75 16.51 -0.80
CA ALA A 73 -3.62 15.43 -1.27
C ALA A 73 -4.76 15.13 -0.27
N LEU A 74 -4.46 15.08 1.03
CA LEU A 74 -5.46 14.91 2.08
C LEU A 74 -6.44 16.09 2.12
N PHE A 75 -5.94 17.32 2.00
CA PHE A 75 -6.79 18.50 1.91
C PHE A 75 -7.77 18.40 0.72
N VAL A 76 -7.28 18.03 -0.47
CA VAL A 76 -8.12 17.86 -1.65
C VAL A 76 -9.14 16.74 -1.45
N TRP A 77 -8.71 15.61 -0.88
CA TRP A 77 -9.57 14.46 -0.62
C TRP A 77 -10.73 14.80 0.33
N GLU A 78 -10.42 15.44 1.45
CA GLU A 78 -11.41 15.80 2.47
C GLU A 78 -12.35 16.91 1.97
N ARG A 79 -11.81 17.97 1.36
CA ARG A 79 -12.61 19.16 0.99
C ARG A 79 -13.35 19.05 -0.32
N PHE A 80 -12.82 18.33 -1.30
CA PHE A 80 -13.48 18.20 -2.58
C PHE A 80 -14.23 16.89 -2.64
N PHE A 81 -13.58 15.75 -2.42
CA PHE A 81 -14.24 14.48 -2.67
C PHE A 81 -15.23 14.11 -1.58
N ILE A 82 -14.82 14.14 -0.31
CA ILE A 82 -15.69 13.81 0.82
C ILE A 82 -16.86 14.80 0.90
N ASP A 83 -16.60 16.11 0.96
CA ASP A 83 -17.67 17.11 1.07
C ASP A 83 -18.63 17.10 -0.14
N ILE A 84 -18.14 16.95 -1.39
CA ILE A 84 -19.02 16.87 -2.57
C ILE A 84 -19.85 15.60 -2.55
N ILE A 85 -19.23 14.44 -2.28
CA ILE A 85 -19.94 13.16 -2.25
C ILE A 85 -21.01 13.18 -1.14
N TRP A 86 -20.69 13.67 0.06
CA TRP A 86 -21.66 13.78 1.14
C TRP A 86 -22.77 14.79 0.84
N ASN A 87 -22.49 15.92 0.20
CA ASN A 87 -23.52 16.87 -0.21
C ASN A 87 -24.47 16.27 -1.26
N ILE A 88 -23.95 15.53 -2.24
CA ILE A 88 -24.77 14.86 -3.26
C ILE A 88 -25.63 13.76 -2.61
N LEU A 89 -25.03 12.90 -1.77
CA LEU A 89 -25.74 11.80 -1.11
C LEU A 89 -26.76 12.26 -0.06
N SER A 90 -26.48 13.36 0.65
CA SER A 90 -27.42 13.90 1.65
C SER A 90 -28.60 14.61 1.01
N ASN A 91 -28.38 15.42 -0.05
CA ASN A 91 -29.48 16.06 -0.77
C ASN A 91 -30.35 15.08 -1.56
N SER A 92 -29.81 13.94 -2.03
CA SER A 92 -30.62 12.91 -2.69
C SER A 92 -31.59 12.19 -1.76
N ASN A 93 -31.38 12.26 -0.44
CA ASN A 93 -32.23 11.61 0.56
C ASN A 93 -33.35 12.52 1.10
N ILE A 94 -33.43 13.78 0.64
CA ILE A 94 -34.41 14.78 1.10
C ILE A 94 -35.48 15.06 0.00
N SER A 95 -35.30 14.53 -1.21
CA SER A 95 -36.18 14.76 -2.37
C SER A 95 -37.12 13.59 -2.75
N THR A 96 -37.30 12.62 -1.85
CA THR A 96 -38.37 11.59 -1.92
C THR A 96 -39.25 11.67 -0.69
#